data_AF-A0A1H3CLA4-F1
#
_entry.id   AF-A0A1H3CLA4-F1
#
_cell.length_a   1.000
_cell.length_b   1.000
_cell.length_c   1.000
_cell.angle_alpha   90.00
_cell.angle_beta   90.00
_cell.angle_gamma   90.00
#
_symmetry.space_group_name_H-M   'P 1'
#
loop_
_entity.id
_entity.type
_entity.pdbx_description
1 polymer ?
#
loop_
_entity_poly.entity_id
_entity_poly.type
_entity_poly.pdbx_seq_one_letter_code
_entity_poly.pdbx_strand_id
1 'polypeptide(L)'
;MKITHPELQKLYDFVLSEKTKECIDVFLLQKKGLEMKYRCDQLWKADQLIGGIGGYCLPKDPIQNPFPSGLKRELYRPLQYVRSEIEITDIRMNARYVIQMSGMHLEAVCRLYLKAKEPFRVFKFKQITLGKSIYKMQKLGDVDSMIIENLLQFMKVYNRSKHEINQDISKERLFTAYDAMVGYFSARSLGVSVLKTINVHESYNAYEILK
;
A
#
# COMPACT_ATOMS: atom_id res chain seq x y z
N MET A 1 10.54 -18.30 -3.65
CA MET A 1 9.61 -17.94 -2.56
C MET A 1 8.30 -17.57 -3.21
N LYS A 2 7.16 -18.05 -2.68
CA LYS A 2 5.82 -17.86 -3.26
C LYS A 2 4.98 -16.94 -2.37
N ILE A 3 3.96 -16.32 -2.95
CA ILE A 3 2.88 -15.64 -2.22
C ILE A 3 2.19 -16.68 -1.34
N THR A 4 1.95 -16.35 -0.06
CA THR A 4 1.47 -17.32 0.94
C THR A 4 -0.02 -17.14 1.27
N HIS A 5 -0.59 -15.98 0.92
CA HIS A 5 -1.97 -15.63 1.23
C HIS A 5 -2.84 -15.68 -0.03
N PRO A 6 -3.95 -16.45 -0.04
CA PRO A 6 -4.86 -16.50 -1.19
C PRO A 6 -5.41 -15.13 -1.58
N GLU A 7 -5.65 -14.26 -0.60
CA GLU A 7 -6.10 -12.89 -0.85
C GLU A 7 -5.05 -12.07 -1.60
N LEU A 8 -3.77 -12.23 -1.26
CA LEU A 8 -2.67 -11.58 -1.98
C LEU A 8 -2.44 -12.22 -3.35
N GLN A 9 -2.64 -13.52 -3.50
CA GLN A 9 -2.56 -14.18 -4.80
C GLN A 9 -3.61 -13.60 -5.76
N LYS A 10 -4.86 -13.44 -5.30
CA LYS A 10 -5.90 -12.77 -6.10
C LYS A 10 -5.51 -11.35 -6.49
N LEU A 11 -4.98 -10.57 -5.53
CA LEU A 11 -4.54 -9.22 -5.82
C LEU A 11 -3.36 -9.17 -6.80
N TYR A 12 -2.42 -10.11 -6.69
CA TYR A 12 -1.36 -10.29 -7.66
C TYR A 12 -1.93 -10.54 -9.06
N ASP A 13 -2.85 -11.49 -9.18
CA ASP A 13 -3.40 -11.90 -10.48
C ASP A 13 -4.24 -10.80 -11.14
N PHE A 14 -5.09 -10.11 -10.37
CA PHE A 14 -6.13 -9.22 -10.91
C PHE A 14 -5.87 -7.72 -10.76
N VAL A 15 -4.94 -7.30 -9.88
CA VAL A 15 -4.65 -5.86 -9.67
C VAL A 15 -3.31 -5.45 -10.26
N LEU A 16 -2.30 -6.34 -10.23
CA LEU A 16 -0.95 -5.97 -10.66
C LEU A 16 -0.77 -6.15 -12.16
N SER A 17 -0.13 -5.17 -12.80
CA SER A 17 0.32 -5.31 -14.19
C SER A 17 1.46 -6.32 -14.31
N GLU A 18 1.61 -6.96 -15.48
CA GLU A 18 2.72 -7.88 -15.74
C GLU A 18 4.09 -7.23 -15.49
N LYS A 19 4.25 -5.97 -15.90
CA LYS A 19 5.49 -5.22 -15.63
C LYS A 19 5.78 -5.07 -14.13
N THR A 20 4.74 -4.86 -13.32
CA THR A 20 4.89 -4.81 -11.86
C THR A 20 5.29 -6.17 -11.30
N LYS A 21 4.65 -7.24 -11.78
CA LYS A 21 4.95 -8.63 -11.39
C LYS A 21 6.42 -8.98 -11.67
N GLU A 22 6.88 -8.74 -12.89
CA GLU A 22 8.28 -8.93 -13.31
C GLU A 22 9.26 -8.14 -12.42
N CYS A 23 8.92 -6.89 -12.10
CA CYS A 23 9.77 -6.07 -11.24
C CYS A 23 9.87 -6.59 -9.81
N ILE A 24 8.78 -7.13 -9.25
CA ILE A 24 8.77 -7.78 -7.93
C ILE A 24 9.69 -9.00 -7.97
N ASP A 25 9.56 -9.85 -9.00
CA ASP A 25 10.37 -11.05 -9.16
C ASP A 25 11.86 -10.71 -9.23
N VAL A 26 12.24 -9.77 -10.11
CA VAL A 26 13.63 -9.31 -10.25
C VAL A 26 14.15 -8.70 -8.95
N PHE A 27 13.33 -7.91 -8.24
CA PHE A 27 13.71 -7.31 -6.96
C PHE A 27 14.01 -8.37 -5.90
N LEU A 28 13.17 -9.39 -5.77
CA LEU A 28 13.29 -10.42 -4.75
C LEU A 28 14.31 -11.52 -5.10
N LEU A 29 14.65 -11.68 -6.38
CA LEU A 29 15.75 -12.55 -6.83
C LEU A 29 17.14 -11.97 -6.52
N GLN A 30 17.23 -10.71 -6.11
CA GLN A 30 18.50 -10.13 -5.64
C GLN A 30 18.97 -10.89 -4.39
N LYS A 31 19.87 -11.87 -4.58
CA LYS A 31 20.57 -12.53 -3.47
C LYS A 31 21.49 -11.52 -2.81
N LYS A 32 21.11 -11.06 -1.62
CA LYS A 32 21.94 -10.18 -0.80
C LYS A 32 22.17 -10.80 0.56
N GLY A 33 23.45 -10.89 0.93
CA GLY A 33 23.84 -11.10 2.32
C GLY A 33 23.35 -9.93 3.17
N LEU A 34 23.34 -10.11 4.49
CA LEU A 34 22.75 -9.18 5.46
C LEU A 34 23.27 -7.73 5.36
N GLU A 35 24.44 -7.50 4.75
CA GLU A 35 25.10 -6.18 4.66
C GLU A 35 24.81 -5.40 3.36
N MET A 36 24.22 -6.02 2.32
CA MET A 36 23.99 -5.34 1.04
C MET A 36 22.54 -4.83 0.91
N LYS A 37 22.38 -3.52 0.68
CA LYS A 37 21.08 -2.86 0.41
C LYS A 37 20.51 -3.29 -0.94
N TYR A 38 19.18 -3.45 -1.05
CA TYR A 38 18.49 -3.75 -2.31
C TYR A 38 18.71 -2.66 -3.38
N ARG A 39 18.73 -3.04 -4.67
CA ARG A 39 18.70 -2.09 -5.79
C ARG A 39 17.23 -1.85 -6.13
N CYS A 40 16.74 -0.65 -5.87
CA CYS A 40 15.31 -0.33 -5.96
C CYS A 40 14.95 0.50 -7.20
N ASP A 41 15.89 0.83 -8.10
CA ASP A 41 15.63 1.75 -9.22
C ASP A 41 14.49 1.27 -10.13
N GLN A 42 14.53 -0.01 -10.53
CA GLN A 42 13.48 -0.59 -11.37
C GLN A 42 12.15 -0.74 -10.62
N LEU A 43 12.23 -1.00 -9.31
CA LEU A 43 11.06 -1.07 -8.44
C LEU A 43 10.31 0.26 -8.39
N TRP A 44 11.06 1.37 -8.25
CA TRP A 44 10.49 2.71 -8.21
C TRP A 44 10.03 3.23 -9.56
N LYS A 45 10.66 2.78 -10.65
CA LYS A 45 10.09 2.97 -11.99
C LYS A 45 8.75 2.26 -12.14
N ALA A 46 8.61 1.03 -11.63
CA ALA A 46 7.33 0.32 -11.66
C ALA A 46 6.25 1.03 -10.82
N ASP A 47 6.61 1.53 -9.63
CA ASP A 47 5.68 2.30 -8.78
C ASP A 47 5.28 3.65 -9.41
N GLN A 48 6.21 4.33 -10.09
CA GLN A 48 5.93 5.57 -10.81
C GLN A 48 4.88 5.35 -11.92
N LEU A 49 4.90 4.20 -12.61
CA LEU A 49 3.95 3.89 -13.69
C LEU A 49 2.50 3.72 -13.21
N ILE A 50 2.28 3.46 -11.93
CA ILE A 50 0.93 3.47 -11.34
C ILE A 50 0.35 4.90 -11.35
N GLY A 51 1.22 5.91 -11.31
CA GLY A 51 0.87 7.30 -11.20
C GLY A 51 0.50 7.70 -9.77
N GLY A 52 0.25 9.00 -9.61
CA GLY A 52 0.04 9.64 -8.33
C GLY A 52 1.22 9.59 -7.36
N ILE A 53 1.03 10.14 -6.17
CA ILE A 53 2.05 10.10 -5.11
C ILE A 53 2.21 8.66 -4.61
N GLY A 54 3.42 8.12 -4.73
CA GLY A 54 3.81 6.79 -4.29
C GLY A 54 5.13 6.81 -3.52
N GLY A 55 5.62 5.65 -3.10
CA GLY A 55 6.92 5.52 -2.46
C GLY A 55 8.03 6.14 -3.31
N TYR A 56 8.01 5.92 -4.63
CA TYR A 56 9.02 6.41 -5.58
C TYR A 56 9.34 7.92 -5.46
N CYS A 57 8.39 8.76 -5.06
CA CYS A 57 8.56 10.22 -4.94
C CYS A 57 8.57 10.72 -3.48
N LEU A 58 8.65 9.83 -2.48
CA LEU A 58 8.70 10.19 -1.06
C LEU A 58 10.10 9.97 -0.47
N PRO A 59 10.58 10.80 0.46
CA PRO A 59 11.90 10.60 1.08
C PRO A 59 12.00 9.25 1.79
N LYS A 60 13.06 8.48 1.52
CA LYS A 60 13.29 7.18 2.15
C LYS A 60 13.50 7.26 3.65
N ASP A 61 14.11 8.34 4.14
CA ASP A 61 14.27 8.60 5.57
C ASP A 61 12.99 9.20 6.14
N PRO A 62 12.30 8.53 7.07
CA PRO A 62 11.09 9.06 7.68
C PRO A 62 11.31 10.39 8.42
N ILE A 63 12.52 10.71 8.90
CA ILE A 63 12.80 12.01 9.53
C ILE A 63 12.50 13.16 8.56
N GLN A 64 12.79 12.95 7.28
CA GLN A 64 12.47 13.90 6.21
C GLN A 64 11.00 13.82 5.85
N ASN A 65 10.16 14.60 6.53
CA ASN A 65 8.72 14.54 6.38
C ASN A 65 8.18 15.61 5.41
N PRO A 66 7.79 15.26 4.17
CA PRO A 66 7.24 16.23 3.22
C PRO A 66 5.83 16.72 3.62
N PHE A 67 5.15 16.02 4.53
CA PHE A 67 3.79 16.33 4.97
C PHE A 67 3.72 16.48 6.51
N PRO A 68 4.02 17.68 7.05
CA PRO A 68 4.05 17.91 8.50
C PRO A 68 2.69 17.67 9.18
N SER A 69 1.59 17.98 8.49
CA SER A 69 0.23 17.83 9.01
C SER A 69 -0.80 17.68 7.88
N GLY A 70 -2.07 17.49 8.23
CA GLY A 70 -3.20 17.51 7.31
C GLY A 70 -3.42 16.21 6.52
N LEU A 71 -4.33 16.29 5.54
CA LEU A 71 -4.81 15.13 4.79
C LEU A 71 -3.70 14.41 4.01
N LYS A 72 -2.78 15.17 3.39
CA LYS A 72 -1.65 14.59 2.65
C LYS A 72 -0.75 13.73 3.54
N ARG A 73 -0.61 14.11 4.82
CA ARG A 73 0.10 13.29 5.81
C ARG A 73 -0.63 11.98 6.05
N GLU A 74 -1.94 12.01 6.29
CA GLU A 74 -2.73 10.78 6.51
C GLU A 74 -2.65 9.84 5.31
N LEU A 75 -2.70 10.38 4.09
CA LEU A 75 -2.65 9.61 2.86
C LEU A 75 -1.28 9.01 2.57
N TYR A 76 -0.21 9.81 2.61
CA TYR A 76 1.05 9.46 1.99
C TYR A 76 2.16 9.11 2.98
N ARG A 77 2.02 9.49 4.25
CA ARG A 77 3.00 9.11 5.28
C ARG A 77 3.14 7.59 5.46
N PRO A 78 2.05 6.78 5.40
CA PRO A 78 2.21 5.33 5.42
C PRO A 78 3.04 4.80 4.24
N LEU A 79 2.89 5.36 3.03
CA LEU A 79 3.70 4.96 1.87
C LEU A 79 5.18 5.31 2.04
N GLN A 80 5.48 6.42 2.72
CA GLN A 80 6.85 6.78 3.07
C GLN A 80 7.47 5.75 4.01
N TYR A 81 6.74 5.30 5.03
CA TYR A 81 7.20 4.24 5.91
C TYR A 81 7.45 2.93 5.16
N VAL A 82 6.59 2.57 4.19
CA VAL A 82 6.84 1.41 3.33
C VAL A 82 8.13 1.57 2.54
N ARG A 83 8.39 2.74 1.93
CA ARG A 83 9.66 2.97 1.21
C ARG A 83 10.88 2.83 2.13
N SER A 84 10.81 3.38 3.34
CA SER A 84 11.86 3.23 4.35
C SER A 84 12.17 1.75 4.61
N GLU A 85 11.15 0.91 4.81
CA GLU A 85 11.36 -0.52 5.01
C GLU A 85 11.92 -1.25 3.79
N ILE A 86 11.59 -0.81 2.58
CA ILE A 86 12.08 -1.44 1.35
C ILE A 86 13.54 -1.07 1.06
N GLU A 87 13.95 0.19 1.31
CA GLU A 87 15.30 0.67 0.98
C GLU A 87 16.32 0.58 2.12
N ILE A 88 15.88 0.81 3.35
CA ILE A 88 16.77 0.99 4.50
C ILE A 88 16.87 -0.31 5.30
N THR A 89 15.78 -1.05 5.42
CA THR A 89 15.71 -2.28 6.22
C THR A 89 15.65 -3.54 5.35
N ASP A 90 15.66 -4.71 5.98
CA ASP A 90 15.44 -5.97 5.28
C ASP A 90 13.95 -6.28 5.21
N ILE A 91 13.37 -6.21 4.00
CA ILE A 91 11.94 -6.48 3.78
C ILE A 91 11.52 -7.89 4.23
N ARG A 92 12.44 -8.87 4.22
CA ARG A 92 12.16 -10.22 4.74
C ARG A 92 11.86 -10.19 6.23
N MET A 93 12.41 -9.21 6.93
CA MET A 93 12.22 -9.01 8.37
C MET A 93 10.97 -8.16 8.67
N ASN A 94 10.61 -7.24 7.77
CA ASN A 94 9.58 -6.21 8.02
C ASN A 94 8.32 -6.34 7.14
N ALA A 95 8.12 -7.49 6.49
CA ALA A 95 6.98 -7.74 5.60
C ALA A 95 5.61 -7.39 6.22
N ARG A 96 5.37 -7.78 7.48
CA ARG A 96 4.14 -7.43 8.22
C ARG A 96 3.91 -5.92 8.32
N TYR A 97 4.97 -5.17 8.60
CA TYR A 97 4.88 -3.72 8.76
C TYR A 97 4.57 -3.03 7.41
N VAL A 98 5.17 -3.53 6.33
CA VAL A 98 4.86 -3.07 4.95
C VAL A 98 3.37 -3.26 4.62
N ILE A 99 2.80 -4.44 4.91
CA ILE A 99 1.36 -4.70 4.74
C ILE A 99 0.53 -3.76 5.62
N GLN A 100 0.91 -3.60 6.88
CA GLN A 100 0.18 -2.75 7.83
C GLN A 100 0.13 -1.29 7.36
N MET A 101 1.26 -0.72 6.95
CA MET A 101 1.34 0.66 6.46
C MET A 101 0.59 0.82 5.13
N SER A 102 0.65 -0.17 4.25
CA SER A 102 -0.14 -0.20 3.01
C SER A 102 -1.65 -0.20 3.28
N GLY A 103 -2.10 -0.93 4.30
CA GLY A 103 -3.50 -0.88 4.74
C GLY A 103 -3.91 0.43 5.40
N MET A 104 -3.01 1.09 6.13
CA MET A 104 -3.25 2.44 6.66
C MET A 104 -3.43 3.48 5.54
N HIS A 105 -2.65 3.37 4.46
CA HIS A 105 -2.84 4.19 3.26
C HIS A 105 -4.26 4.00 2.68
N LEU A 106 -4.68 2.76 2.43
CA LEU A 106 -6.02 2.48 1.91
C LEU A 106 -7.13 2.93 2.86
N GLU A 107 -6.94 2.80 4.17
CA GLU A 107 -7.90 3.29 5.16
C GLU A 107 -8.08 4.80 5.06
N ALA A 108 -7.00 5.56 4.91
CA ALA A 108 -7.05 7.01 4.71
C ALA A 108 -7.72 7.38 3.38
N VAL A 109 -7.41 6.66 2.29
CA VAL A 109 -8.01 6.86 0.96
C VAL A 109 -9.53 6.62 1.00
N CYS A 110 -9.98 5.50 1.56
CA CYS A 110 -11.41 5.18 1.66
C CYS A 110 -12.16 6.16 2.57
N ARG A 111 -11.51 6.67 3.63
CA ARG A 111 -12.08 7.74 4.47
C ARG A 111 -12.23 9.04 3.69
N LEU A 112 -11.23 9.42 2.89
CA LEU A 112 -11.30 10.61 2.06
C LEU A 112 -12.43 10.51 1.03
N TYR A 113 -12.57 9.35 0.39
CA TYR A 113 -13.70 9.07 -0.50
C TYR A 113 -15.05 9.36 0.18
N LEU A 114 -15.27 8.82 1.39
CA LEU A 114 -16.52 9.04 2.11
C LEU A 114 -16.72 10.50 2.52
N LYS A 115 -15.65 11.20 2.91
CA LYS A 115 -15.71 12.65 3.21
C LYS A 115 -16.09 13.46 1.97
N ALA A 116 -15.64 13.08 0.77
CA ALA A 116 -15.99 13.75 -0.47
C ALA A 116 -17.46 13.51 -0.88
N LYS A 117 -17.97 12.29 -0.68
CA LYS A 117 -19.35 11.91 -1.05
C LYS A 117 -20.41 12.32 -0.02
N GLU A 118 -20.06 12.31 1.27
CA GLU A 118 -20.94 12.70 2.37
C GLU A 118 -20.31 13.82 3.23
N PRO A 119 -20.09 15.04 2.69
CA PRO A 119 -19.35 16.12 3.35
C PRO A 119 -19.98 16.56 4.69
N PHE A 120 -21.31 16.44 4.82
CA PHE A 120 -22.01 16.76 6.07
C PHE A 120 -21.78 15.72 7.19
N ARG A 121 -21.11 14.60 6.91
CA ARG A 121 -20.84 13.51 7.86
C ARG A 121 -19.35 13.29 8.15
N VAL A 122 -18.49 14.24 7.78
CA VAL A 122 -17.02 14.14 7.91
C VAL A 122 -16.55 13.69 9.30
N PHE A 123 -17.17 14.19 10.37
CA PHE A 123 -16.84 13.80 11.75
C PHE A 123 -17.00 12.30 12.01
N LYS A 124 -17.98 11.64 11.37
CA LYS A 124 -18.22 10.20 11.50
C LYS A 124 -17.14 9.35 10.83
N PHE A 125 -16.37 9.93 9.91
CA PHE A 125 -15.34 9.21 9.15
C PHE A 125 -13.93 9.38 9.69
N LYS A 126 -13.72 10.13 10.78
CA LYS A 126 -12.38 10.33 11.34
C LYS A 126 -11.77 9.03 11.88
N GLN A 127 -12.59 8.13 12.44
CA GLN A 127 -12.13 6.90 13.10
C GLN A 127 -12.73 5.63 12.53
N ILE A 128 -13.38 5.70 11.36
CA ILE A 128 -14.00 4.53 10.75
C ILE A 128 -12.92 3.57 10.22
N THR A 129 -13.01 2.27 10.53
CA THR A 129 -12.04 1.27 10.07
C THR A 129 -12.14 1.02 8.57
N LEU A 130 -11.06 0.52 7.94
CA LEU A 130 -11.05 0.21 6.50
C LEU A 130 -12.27 -0.62 6.07
N GLY A 131 -12.59 -1.71 6.76
CA GLY A 131 -13.73 -2.57 6.42
C GLY A 131 -15.08 -1.85 6.48
N LYS A 132 -15.30 -1.01 7.50
CA LYS A 132 -16.52 -0.19 7.61
C LYS A 132 -16.57 0.87 6.50
N SER A 133 -15.43 1.42 6.09
CA SER A 133 -15.35 2.35 4.96
C SER A 133 -15.74 1.66 3.65
N ILE A 134 -15.14 0.50 3.35
CA ILE A 134 -15.42 -0.26 2.11
C ILE A 134 -16.90 -0.63 2.03
N TYR A 135 -17.50 -1.12 3.12
CA TYR A 135 -18.92 -1.46 3.14
C TYR A 135 -19.83 -0.25 2.85
N LYS A 136 -19.48 0.94 3.36
CA LYS A 136 -20.20 2.17 3.03
C LYS A 136 -20.00 2.57 1.57
N MET A 137 -18.78 2.45 1.04
CA MET A 137 -18.50 2.71 -0.38
C MET A 137 -19.34 1.80 -1.28
N GLN A 138 -19.42 0.50 -0.95
CA GLN A 138 -20.24 -0.47 -1.65
C GLN A 138 -21.73 -0.08 -1.66
N LYS A 139 -22.26 0.41 -0.52
CA LYS A 139 -23.64 0.89 -0.43
C LYS A 139 -23.93 2.13 -1.26
N LEU A 140 -22.94 2.99 -1.47
CA LEU A 140 -23.10 4.18 -2.32
C LEU A 140 -23.15 3.81 -3.80
N GLY A 141 -22.51 2.71 -4.22
CA GLY A 141 -22.61 2.18 -5.59
C GLY A 141 -21.82 2.92 -6.67
N ASP A 142 -21.16 4.04 -6.34
CA ASP A 142 -20.42 4.87 -7.31
C ASP A 142 -18.99 4.36 -7.64
N VAL A 143 -18.52 3.31 -6.96
CA VAL A 143 -17.18 2.73 -7.19
C VAL A 143 -17.34 1.37 -7.84
N ASP A 144 -16.54 1.12 -8.87
CA ASP A 144 -16.48 -0.15 -9.58
C ASP A 144 -16.44 -1.35 -8.60
N SER A 145 -17.31 -2.33 -8.83
CA SER A 145 -17.46 -3.50 -7.97
C SER A 145 -16.17 -4.31 -7.85
N MET A 146 -15.33 -4.33 -8.90
CA MET A 146 -14.02 -4.97 -8.91
C MET A 146 -13.04 -4.25 -7.97
N ILE A 147 -13.08 -2.92 -7.90
CA ILE A 147 -12.28 -2.15 -6.93
C ILE A 147 -12.73 -2.51 -5.51
N ILE A 148 -14.04 -2.55 -5.26
CA ILE A 148 -14.60 -2.92 -3.96
C ILE A 148 -14.20 -4.34 -3.55
N GLU A 149 -14.31 -5.31 -4.45
CA GLU A 149 -13.92 -6.70 -4.17
C GLU A 149 -12.43 -6.80 -3.82
N ASN A 150 -11.56 -6.15 -4.59
CA ASN A 150 -10.13 -6.14 -4.32
C ASN A 150 -9.77 -5.42 -3.01
N LEU A 151 -10.46 -4.32 -2.67
CA LEU A 151 -10.33 -3.70 -1.35
C LEU A 151 -10.73 -4.65 -0.22
N LEU A 152 -11.78 -5.47 -0.40
CA LEU A 152 -12.18 -6.49 0.58
C LEU A 152 -11.13 -7.60 0.71
N GLN A 153 -10.49 -8.04 -0.38
CA GLN A 153 -9.36 -8.97 -0.29
C GLN A 153 -8.21 -8.35 0.51
N PHE A 154 -7.83 -7.12 0.21
CA PHE A 154 -6.76 -6.42 0.94
C PHE A 154 -7.08 -6.25 2.43
N MET A 155 -8.33 -5.89 2.74
CA MET A 155 -8.79 -5.70 4.12
C MET A 155 -8.55 -6.95 4.99
N LYS A 156 -8.76 -8.16 4.45
CA LYS A 156 -8.49 -9.41 5.18
C LYS A 156 -7.02 -9.52 5.58
N VAL A 157 -6.11 -9.24 4.65
CA VAL A 157 -4.65 -9.27 4.88
C VAL A 157 -4.24 -8.18 5.88
N TYR A 158 -4.77 -6.96 5.72
CA TYR A 158 -4.53 -5.86 6.64
C TYR A 158 -4.97 -6.18 8.07
N ASN A 159 -6.13 -6.81 8.26
CA ASN A 159 -6.60 -7.23 9.58
C ASN A 159 -5.64 -8.26 10.19
N ARG A 160 -5.19 -9.27 9.42
CA ARG A 160 -4.17 -10.23 9.90
C ARG A 160 -2.88 -9.53 10.36
N SER A 161 -2.40 -8.54 9.60
CA SER A 161 -1.20 -7.77 9.98
C SER A 161 -1.34 -6.99 11.30
N LYS A 162 -2.56 -6.66 11.75
CA LYS A 162 -2.78 -5.97 13.02
C LYS A 162 -2.77 -6.91 14.22
N HIS A 163 -3.36 -8.09 14.07
CA HIS A 163 -3.71 -8.96 15.20
C HIS A 163 -2.61 -9.96 15.58
N GLU A 164 -1.70 -10.29 14.67
CA GLU A 164 -0.59 -11.19 14.99
C GLU A 164 0.69 -10.41 15.31
N ILE A 165 1.02 -10.32 16.61
CA ILE A 165 2.29 -9.77 17.09
C ILE A 165 3.18 -10.97 17.46
N ASN A 166 3.68 -11.68 16.45
CA ASN A 166 4.69 -12.72 16.68
C ASN A 166 6.06 -12.03 16.76
N GLN A 167 6.48 -11.68 17.99
CA GLN A 167 7.85 -11.23 18.29
C GLN A 167 8.82 -12.42 18.45
N ASP A 168 8.32 -13.65 18.40
CA ASP A 168 9.11 -14.87 18.52
C ASP A 168 9.80 -15.19 17.20
N ILE A 169 11.13 -15.07 17.19
CA ILE A 169 11.99 -15.32 16.03
C ILE A 169 11.99 -16.81 15.63
N SER A 170 11.58 -17.72 16.53
CA SER A 170 11.53 -19.16 16.28
C SER A 170 10.32 -19.60 15.45
N LYS A 171 9.29 -18.76 15.32
CA LYS A 171 8.09 -19.06 14.53
C LYS A 171 8.23 -18.56 13.10
N GLU A 172 7.62 -19.29 12.17
CA GLU A 172 7.51 -18.83 10.78
C GLU A 172 6.82 -17.46 10.73
N ARG A 173 7.38 -16.57 9.92
CA ARG A 173 6.85 -15.22 9.74
C ARG A 173 5.49 -15.29 9.05
N LEU A 174 4.52 -14.53 9.56
CA LEU A 174 3.19 -14.45 8.96
C LEU A 174 3.23 -14.04 7.48
N PHE A 175 4.08 -13.07 7.11
CA PHE A 175 4.19 -12.59 5.73
C PHE A 175 5.61 -12.77 5.21
N THR A 176 5.71 -13.17 3.95
CA THR A 176 6.98 -13.20 3.21
C THR A 176 7.28 -11.84 2.57
N ALA A 177 8.51 -11.67 2.08
CA ALA A 177 8.86 -10.51 1.27
C ALA A 177 8.01 -10.40 -0.01
N TYR A 178 7.60 -11.52 -0.61
CA TYR A 178 6.67 -11.52 -1.74
C TYR A 178 5.33 -10.91 -1.35
N ASP A 179 4.76 -11.39 -0.23
CA ASP A 179 3.49 -10.89 0.28
C ASP A 179 3.55 -9.37 0.50
N ALA A 180 4.63 -8.87 1.11
CA ALA A 180 4.86 -7.45 1.34
C ALA A 180 4.89 -6.63 0.05
N MET A 181 5.62 -7.10 -0.97
CA MET A 181 5.72 -6.41 -2.25
C MET A 181 4.38 -6.38 -2.98
N VAL A 182 3.68 -7.52 -3.02
CA VAL A 182 2.33 -7.59 -3.60
C VAL A 182 1.39 -6.64 -2.87
N GLY A 183 1.38 -6.68 -1.54
CA GLY A 183 0.52 -5.81 -0.74
C GLY A 183 0.80 -4.32 -0.98
N TYR A 184 2.08 -3.93 -1.05
CA TYR A 184 2.44 -2.54 -1.37
C TYR A 184 1.87 -2.10 -2.73
N PHE A 185 2.16 -2.84 -3.80
CA PHE A 185 1.75 -2.44 -5.14
C PHE A 185 0.24 -2.54 -5.36
N SER A 186 -0.44 -3.50 -4.72
CA SER A 186 -1.89 -3.59 -4.76
C SER A 186 -2.53 -2.41 -4.03
N ALA A 187 -2.01 -2.03 -2.86
CA ALA A 187 -2.49 -0.86 -2.13
C ALA A 187 -2.26 0.45 -2.92
N ARG A 188 -1.11 0.58 -3.59
CA ARG A 188 -0.83 1.71 -4.48
C ARG A 188 -1.83 1.81 -5.62
N SER A 189 -2.05 0.71 -6.33
CA SER A 189 -2.95 0.66 -7.48
C SER A 189 -4.40 0.93 -7.07
N LEU A 190 -4.89 0.25 -6.03
CA LEU A 190 -6.24 0.47 -5.50
C LEU A 190 -6.43 1.88 -4.95
N GLY A 191 -5.43 2.41 -4.23
CA GLY A 191 -5.46 3.75 -3.68
C GLY A 191 -5.60 4.81 -4.76
N VAL A 192 -4.80 4.73 -5.83
CA VAL A 192 -4.91 5.64 -6.98
C VAL A 192 -6.26 5.52 -7.66
N SER A 193 -6.75 4.29 -7.91
CA SER A 193 -8.06 4.09 -8.54
C SER A 193 -9.20 4.73 -7.74
N VAL A 194 -9.22 4.57 -6.41
CA VAL A 194 -10.22 5.22 -5.55
C VAL A 194 -10.07 6.74 -5.55
N LEU A 195 -8.85 7.28 -5.45
CA LEU A 195 -8.62 8.73 -5.48
C LEU A 195 -9.08 9.38 -6.79
N LYS A 196 -8.95 8.68 -7.92
CA LYS A 196 -9.47 9.16 -9.22
C LYS A 196 -11.00 9.31 -9.22
N THR A 197 -11.73 8.40 -8.57
CA THR A 197 -13.22 8.48 -8.49
C THR A 197 -13.76 9.75 -7.81
N ILE A 198 -12.93 10.42 -7.01
CA ILE A 198 -13.25 11.69 -6.34
C ILE A 198 -12.41 12.86 -6.88
N ASN A 199 -11.80 12.70 -8.05
CA ASN A 199 -11.04 13.74 -8.77
C ASN A 199 -9.91 14.40 -7.95
N VAL A 200 -9.19 13.62 -7.13
CA VAL A 200 -8.00 14.13 -6.43
C VAL A 200 -6.90 14.38 -7.45
N HIS A 201 -6.51 15.65 -7.62
CA HIS A 201 -5.59 16.10 -8.67
C HIS A 201 -4.27 15.31 -8.68
N GLU A 202 -3.69 15.07 -7.50
CA GLU A 202 -2.42 14.35 -7.37
C GLU A 202 -2.48 12.93 -7.92
N SER A 203 -3.66 12.30 -8.03
CA SER A 203 -3.80 10.92 -8.52
C SER A 203 -3.65 10.76 -10.04
N TYR A 204 -3.64 11.86 -10.79
CA TYR A 204 -3.55 11.87 -12.26
C TYR A 204 -2.13 12.17 -12.77
N ASN A 205 -1.23 12.62 -11.90
CA ASN A 205 0.11 13.08 -12.28
C ASN A 205 1.16 11.99 -12.06
N ALA A 206 2.27 12.09 -12.78
CA ALA A 206 3.51 11.39 -12.46
C ALA A 206 4.52 12.40 -11.89
N TYR A 207 5.20 12.03 -10.81
CA TYR A 207 6.20 12.87 -10.16
C TYR A 207 7.61 12.36 -10.46
N GLU A 208 8.64 13.11 -10.08
CA GLU A 208 10.02 12.64 -10.21
C GLU A 208 10.33 11.55 -9.19
N ILE A 209 11.13 10.57 -9.60
CA ILE A 209 11.69 9.58 -8.67
C ILE A 209 12.72 10.29 -7.81
N LEU A 210 12.48 10.31 -6.50
CA LEU A 210 13.39 10.88 -5.53
C LEU A 210 14.53 9.87 -5.27
N LYS A 211 15.79 10.31 -5.31
CA LYS A 211 16.99 9.47 -5.12
C LYS A 211 17.38 9.33 -3.65
#